data_AF-A0AA91GST8-F1
#
_entry.id   AF-A0AA91GST8-F1
#
_cell.length_a   1.000
_cell.length_b   1.000
_cell.length_c   1.000
_cell.angle_alpha   90.00
_cell.angle_beta   90.00
_cell.angle_gamma   90.00
#
_symmetry.space_group_name_H-M   'P 1'
#
loop_
_entity.id
_entity.type
_entity.pdbx_description
1 polymer ?
#
loop_
_entity_poly.entity_id
_entity_poly.type
_entity_poly.pdbx_seq_one_letter_code
_entity_poly.pdbx_strand_id
1 'polypeptide(L)'
;MTEIEADKVIRLRSNLCLWRIPLMSWELWLARDIVCDNPLPWQKTLTQLTPGRVAQAMGGILALISTPASPPKPQGLSPGWKTGQSRQRRIRYPIVKKSTAKPPKQPQKSS
;
A
#
# COMPACT_ATOMS: atom_id res chain seq x y z
N MET A 1 -27.62 -7.51 -21.88
CA MET A 1 -27.15 -8.87 -21.49
C MET A 1 -25.83 -8.77 -20.71
N THR A 2 -25.79 -7.99 -19.63
CA THR A 2 -24.57 -7.82 -18.79
C THR A 2 -24.87 -7.81 -17.29
N GLU A 3 -26.13 -7.93 -16.85
CA GLU A 3 -26.49 -7.93 -15.41
C GLU A 3 -26.32 -9.27 -14.71
N ILE A 4 -26.33 -10.40 -15.45
CA ILE A 4 -26.27 -11.75 -14.87
C ILE A 4 -24.86 -12.07 -14.29
N GLU A 5 -23.83 -11.34 -14.72
CA GLU A 5 -22.46 -11.58 -14.24
C GLU A 5 -22.26 -11.04 -12.82
N ALA A 6 -22.84 -9.87 -12.51
CA ALA A 6 -22.71 -9.23 -11.20
C ALA A 6 -23.32 -10.10 -10.09
N ASP A 7 -24.51 -10.68 -10.31
CA ASP A 7 -25.16 -11.54 -9.33
C ASP A 7 -24.41 -12.85 -9.06
N LYS A 8 -23.78 -13.42 -10.10
CA LYS A 8 -22.91 -14.59 -9.94
C LYS A 8 -21.65 -14.23 -9.17
N VAL A 9 -21.03 -13.09 -9.46
CA VAL A 9 -19.86 -12.58 -8.72
C VAL A 9 -20.19 -12.28 -7.26
N ILE A 10 -21.37 -11.71 -6.98
CA ILE A 10 -21.84 -11.43 -5.62
C ILE A 10 -22.10 -12.75 -4.87
N ARG A 11 -22.79 -13.72 -5.47
CA ARG A 11 -23.02 -15.04 -4.85
C ARG A 11 -21.72 -15.83 -4.66
N LEU A 12 -20.78 -15.75 -5.60
CA LEU A 12 -19.47 -16.41 -5.48
C LEU A 12 -18.66 -15.79 -4.33
N ARG A 13 -18.68 -14.46 -4.18
CA ARG A 13 -18.05 -13.75 -3.06
C ARG A 13 -18.71 -14.10 -1.72
N SER A 14 -20.04 -14.22 -1.68
CA SER A 14 -20.80 -14.60 -0.48
C SER A 14 -20.51 -16.05 -0.06
N ASN A 15 -20.53 -16.99 -1.00
CA ASN A 15 -20.24 -18.40 -0.70
C ASN A 15 -18.76 -18.62 -0.33
N LEU A 16 -17.84 -17.86 -0.91
CA LEU A 16 -16.42 -17.90 -0.54
C LEU A 16 -16.20 -17.43 0.91
N CYS A 17 -16.90 -16.38 1.35
CA CYS A 17 -16.82 -15.93 2.74
C CYS A 17 -17.34 -17.00 3.72
N LEU A 18 -18.47 -17.63 3.39
CA LEU A 18 -19.11 -18.63 4.24
C LEU A 18 -18.26 -19.89 4.45
N TRP A 19 -17.53 -20.34 3.42
CA TRP A 19 -16.68 -21.54 3.54
C TRP A 19 -15.29 -21.26 4.12
N ARG A 20 -14.79 -20.04 3.99
CA ARG A 20 -13.41 -19.70 4.40
C ARG A 20 -13.25 -19.47 5.91
N ILE A 21 -14.29 -18.98 6.58
CA ILE A 21 -14.30 -18.74 8.03
C ILE A 21 -14.11 -20.05 8.85
N PRO A 22 -14.87 -21.14 8.60
CA PRO A 22 -14.71 -22.38 9.38
C PRO A 22 -13.35 -23.03 9.14
N LEU A 23 -12.81 -22.97 7.92
CA LEU A 23 -11.50 -23.52 7.59
C LEU A 23 -10.38 -22.81 8.36
N MET A 24 -10.40 -21.48 8.41
CA MET A 24 -9.43 -20.71 9.21
C MET A 24 -9.56 -20.98 10.71
N SER A 25 -10.78 -21.20 11.19
CA SER A 25 -11.03 -21.55 12.60
C SER A 25 -10.47 -22.93 12.95
N TRP A 26 -10.54 -23.88 12.02
CA TRP A 26 -10.00 -25.23 12.18
C TRP A 26 -8.47 -25.25 12.19
N GLU A 27 -7.83 -24.52 11.28
CA GLU A 27 -6.36 -24.36 11.25
C GLU A 27 -5.84 -23.80 12.58
N LEU A 28 -6.50 -22.77 13.12
CA LEU A 28 -6.16 -22.19 14.41
C LEU A 28 -6.40 -23.14 15.59
N TRP A 29 -7.41 -24.02 15.47
CA TRP A 29 -7.69 -25.00 16.51
C TRP A 29 -6.59 -26.08 16.57
N LEU A 30 -6.14 -26.60 15.42
CA LEU A 30 -5.03 -27.55 15.35
C LEU A 30 -3.70 -26.93 15.78
N ALA A 31 -3.47 -25.66 15.46
CA ALA A 31 -2.25 -24.95 15.85
C ALA A 31 -2.13 -24.75 17.38
N ARG A 32 -3.24 -24.87 18.13
CA ARG A 32 -3.27 -24.66 19.58
C ARG A 32 -2.28 -25.54 20.35
N ASP A 33 -2.03 -26.77 19.90
CA ASP A 33 -1.15 -27.71 20.60
C ASP A 33 0.33 -27.49 20.30
N ILE A 34 0.63 -26.73 19.24
CA ILE A 34 2.00 -26.48 18.74
C ILE A 34 2.48 -25.09 19.21
N VAL A 35 1.57 -24.14 19.39
CA VAL A 35 1.88 -22.72 19.65
C VAL A 35 2.19 -22.47 21.12
N CYS A 36 3.37 -21.89 21.39
CA CYS A 36 3.71 -21.31 22.69
C CYS A 36 3.04 -19.93 22.85
N ASP A 37 2.45 -19.65 24.01
CA ASP A 37 1.83 -18.34 24.28
C ASP A 37 2.90 -17.23 24.28
N ASN A 38 2.63 -16.12 23.59
CA ASN A 38 3.47 -14.92 23.59
C ASN A 38 2.60 -13.70 23.97
N PRO A 39 2.29 -13.53 25.27
CA PRO A 39 1.43 -12.46 25.73
C PRO A 39 2.05 -11.08 25.53
N LEU A 40 1.22 -10.09 25.18
CA LEU A 40 1.59 -8.68 25.30
C LEU A 40 1.79 -8.32 26.78
N PRO A 41 2.63 -7.34 27.12
CA PRO A 41 3.02 -7.07 28.51
C PRO A 41 1.86 -6.68 29.43
N TRP A 42 0.74 -6.19 28.87
CA TRP A 42 -0.48 -5.86 29.62
C TRP A 42 -1.52 -6.99 29.67
N GLN A 43 -1.26 -8.13 29.00
CA GLN A 43 -2.25 -9.18 28.83
C GLN A 43 -1.97 -10.38 29.74
N LYS A 44 -3.02 -10.87 30.40
CA LYS A 44 -2.92 -12.01 31.32
C LYS A 44 -2.49 -13.28 30.59
N THR A 45 -1.64 -14.07 31.22
CA THR A 45 -1.27 -15.42 30.76
C THR A 45 -2.47 -16.35 30.91
N LEU A 46 -2.75 -17.14 29.88
CA LEU A 46 -3.84 -18.12 29.88
C LEU A 46 -3.27 -19.53 29.80
N THR A 47 -3.77 -20.44 30.63
CA THR A 47 -3.42 -21.88 30.55
C THR A 47 -4.08 -22.55 29.35
N GLN A 48 -5.27 -22.08 28.96
CA GLN A 48 -6.01 -22.54 27.80
C GLN A 48 -6.09 -21.42 26.76
N LEU A 49 -5.39 -21.60 25.64
CA LEU A 49 -5.34 -20.61 24.57
C LEU A 49 -6.68 -20.57 23.80
N THR A 50 -7.21 -19.36 23.64
CA THR A 50 -8.33 -19.10 22.72
C THR A 50 -7.82 -19.04 21.29
N PRO A 51 -8.63 -19.32 20.25
CA PRO A 51 -8.18 -19.26 18.86
C PRO A 51 -7.62 -17.87 18.48
N GLY A 52 -8.14 -16.79 19.07
CA GLY A 52 -7.57 -15.45 18.90
C GLY A 52 -6.18 -15.30 19.51
N ARG A 53 -5.92 -15.98 20.64
CA ARG A 53 -4.61 -16.02 21.29
C ARG A 53 -3.59 -16.82 20.49
N VAL A 54 -4.04 -17.94 19.90
CA VAL A 54 -3.24 -18.76 18.99
C VAL A 54 -2.84 -17.95 17.76
N ALA A 55 -3.78 -17.22 17.14
CA ALA A 55 -3.51 -16.36 15.99
C ALA A 55 -2.46 -15.29 16.30
N GLN A 56 -2.49 -14.71 17.51
CA GLN A 56 -1.51 -13.71 17.95
C GLN A 56 -0.09 -14.29 18.06
N ALA A 57 0.05 -15.52 18.56
CA ALA A 57 1.35 -16.18 18.73
C ALA A 57 1.85 -16.88 17.46
N MET A 58 0.98 -17.11 16.46
CA MET A 58 1.31 -17.78 15.19
C MET A 58 2.48 -17.14 14.43
N GLY A 59 2.68 -15.83 14.56
CA GLY A 59 3.81 -15.12 13.95
C GLY A 59 5.18 -15.65 14.38
N GLY A 60 5.30 -16.16 15.61
CA GLY A 60 6.53 -16.79 16.11
C GLY A 60 6.87 -18.08 15.37
N ILE A 61 5.86 -18.91 15.10
CA ILE A 61 6.05 -20.16 14.33
C ILE A 61 6.40 -19.86 12.88
N LEU A 62 5.74 -18.87 12.26
CA LEU A 62 6.05 -18.47 10.89
C LEU A 62 7.49 -17.94 10.76
N ALA A 63 7.99 -17.24 11.79
CA ALA A 63 9.38 -16.81 11.84
C ALA A 63 10.36 -18.01 11.92
N LEU A 64 10.00 -19.07 12.66
CA LEU A 64 10.80 -20.30 12.74
C LEU A 64 10.81 -21.09 11.43
N ILE A 65 9.64 -21.23 10.79
CA ILE A 65 9.48 -22.00 9.56
C ILE A 65 10.15 -21.30 8.36
N SER A 66 10.41 -19.98 8.49
CA SER A 66 10.89 -19.11 7.43
C SER A 66 9.96 -19.08 6.21
N THR A 67 10.08 -18.04 5.40
CA THR A 67 9.26 -17.91 4.19
C THR A 67 10.04 -18.53 3.02
N PRO A 68 9.47 -19.49 2.26
CA PRO A 68 10.11 -20.01 1.06
C PRO A 68 10.18 -18.99 -0.08
N ALA A 69 9.55 -17.83 0.10
CA ALA A 69 9.57 -16.75 -0.87
C ALA A 69 10.98 -16.19 -1.00
N SER A 70 11.44 -16.00 -2.24
CA SER A 70 12.67 -15.29 -2.51
C SER A 70 12.62 -13.89 -1.90
N PRO A 71 13.76 -13.36 -1.40
CA PRO A 71 13.80 -12.00 -0.89
C PRO A 71 13.33 -11.02 -1.98
N PRO A 72 12.59 -9.96 -1.60
CA PRO A 72 12.13 -8.98 -2.57
C PRO A 72 13.33 -8.34 -3.27
N LYS A 73 13.16 -8.01 -4.56
CA LYS A 73 14.18 -7.27 -5.29
C LYS A 73 14.45 -5.96 -4.55
N PRO A 74 15.69 -5.68 -4.10
CA PRO A 74 15.99 -4.45 -3.40
C PRO A 74 15.67 -3.29 -4.32
N GLN A 75 14.69 -2.47 -3.94
CA GLN A 75 14.47 -1.19 -4.59
C GLN A 75 15.54 -0.25 -4.04
N GLY A 76 16.65 -0.13 -4.78
CA GLY A 76 17.69 0.82 -4.43
C GLY A 76 17.13 2.24 -4.49
N LEU A 77 17.43 3.04 -3.47
CA LEU A 77 17.47 4.49 -3.65
C LEU A 77 18.38 4.76 -4.86
N SER A 78 17.95 5.60 -5.80
CA SER A 78 18.85 6.03 -6.87
C SER A 78 20.13 6.59 -6.22
N PRO A 79 21.33 6.24 -6.70
CA PRO A 79 22.63 6.56 -6.07
C PRO A 79 22.95 8.07 -5.93
N GLY A 80 21.95 8.94 -6.10
CA GLY A 80 22.08 10.38 -6.03
C GLY A 80 22.97 10.91 -7.15
N TRP A 81 23.27 12.19 -7.07
CA TRP A 81 24.30 12.79 -7.90
C TRP A 81 25.68 12.49 -7.31
N LYS A 82 26.66 12.18 -8.18
CA LYS A 82 28.05 12.02 -7.74
C LYS A 82 28.58 13.37 -7.23
N THR A 83 29.21 13.37 -6.06
CA THR A 83 29.88 14.54 -5.50
C THR A 83 30.93 15.07 -6.48
N GLY A 84 30.91 16.37 -6.76
CA GLY A 84 31.87 17.02 -7.67
C GLY A 84 31.43 17.15 -9.13
N GLN A 85 30.29 16.56 -9.53
CA GLN A 85 29.74 16.84 -10.86
C GLN A 85 28.91 18.13 -10.84
N SER A 86 29.24 19.08 -11.73
CA SER A 86 28.47 20.32 -11.91
C SER A 86 27.15 20.04 -12.63
N ARG A 87 26.03 20.57 -12.12
CA ARG A 87 24.72 20.41 -12.77
C ARG A 87 24.64 21.32 -14.00
N GLN A 88 24.22 20.77 -15.14
CA GLN A 88 23.80 21.60 -16.26
C GLN A 88 22.53 22.38 -15.86
N ARG A 89 22.60 23.70 -15.92
CA ARG A 89 21.45 24.57 -15.67
C ARG A 89 20.43 24.36 -16.79
N ARG A 90 19.16 24.18 -16.43
CA ARG A 90 18.06 24.14 -17.41
C ARG A 90 18.07 25.42 -18.25
N ILE A 91 18.02 25.26 -19.58
CA ILE A 91 17.90 26.37 -20.52
C ILE A 91 16.64 27.17 -20.18
N ARG A 92 16.78 28.49 -20.02
CA ARG A 92 15.66 29.41 -19.81
C ARG A 92 15.29 30.04 -21.14
N TYR A 93 14.06 29.81 -21.58
CA TYR A 93 13.51 30.50 -22.74
C TYR A 93 12.92 31.86 -22.30
N PRO A 94 13.01 32.90 -23.15
CA PRO A 94 12.43 34.20 -22.83
C PRO A 94 10.89 34.12 -22.76
N ILE A 95 10.30 34.96 -21.90
CA ILE A 95 8.85 35.06 -21.76
C ILE A 95 8.30 35.85 -22.95
N VAL A 96 7.54 35.20 -23.82
CA VAL A 96 6.80 35.86 -24.91
C VAL A 96 5.57 36.53 -24.32
N LYS A 97 5.56 37.86 -24.25
CA LYS A 97 4.38 38.65 -23.84
C LYS A 97 3.50 38.96 -25.05
N LYS A 98 2.27 38.42 -25.07
CA LYS A 98 1.25 38.78 -26.05
C LYS A 98 0.53 40.03 -25.56
N SER A 99 1.04 41.22 -25.90
CA SER A 99 0.31 42.46 -25.69
C SER A 99 0.17 43.18 -27.03
N THR A 100 -1.05 43.59 -27.35
CA THR A 100 -1.34 44.46 -28.50
C THR A 100 -0.94 45.87 -28.12
N ALA A 101 0.01 46.47 -28.83
CA ALA A 101 0.35 47.88 -28.66
C ALA A 101 -0.90 48.75 -28.91
N LYS A 102 -1.24 49.64 -27.96
CA LYS A 102 -2.25 50.67 -28.20
C LYS A 102 -1.69 51.69 -29.20
N PRO A 103 -2.41 52.05 -30.26
CA PRO A 103 -1.95 53.09 -31.18
C PRO A 103 -1.87 54.45 -30.44
N PRO A 104 -0.87 55.28 -30.75
CA PRO A 104 -0.70 56.58 -30.12
C PRO A 104 -1.89 57.51 -30.44
N LYS A 105 -2.33 58.25 -29.43
CA LYS A 105 -3.47 59.20 -29.53
C LYS A 105 -2.99 60.46 -30.27
N GLN A 106 -3.60 60.80 -31.40
CA GLN A 106 -3.27 62.03 -32.13
C GLN A 106 -3.75 63.27 -31.35
N PRO A 107 -2.98 64.38 -31.35
CA PRO A 107 -3.35 65.60 -30.65
C PRO A 107 -4.56 66.28 -31.31
N GLN A 108 -5.56 66.61 -30.50
CA GLN A 108 -6.75 67.35 -30.91
C GLN A 108 -6.37 68.81 -31.18
N LYS A 109 -6.61 69.29 -32.41
CA LYS A 109 -6.50 70.71 -32.75
C LYS A 109 -7.70 71.46 -32.14
N SER A 110 -7.43 72.39 -31.23
CA SER A 110 -8.41 73.38 -30.76
C SER A 110 -8.67 74.42 -31.85
N SER A 111 -9.94 74.81 -31.98
CA SER A 111 -10.44 75.84 -32.92
C SER A 111 -9.88 77.22 -32.65
#